data_AF-A0A163BIS2-F1
#
_entry.id   AF-A0A163BIS2-F1
#
_cell.length_a   1.000
_cell.length_b   1.000
_cell.length_c   1.000
_cell.angle_alpha   90.00
_cell.angle_beta   90.00
_cell.angle_gamma   90.00
#
_symmetry.space_group_name_H-M   'P 1'
#
loop_
_entity.id
_entity.type
_entity.pdbx_description
1 polymer ?
#
loop_
_entity_poly.entity_id
_entity_poly.type
_entity_poly.pdbx_seq_one_letter_code
_entity_poly.pdbx_strand_id
1 'polypeptide(L)'
;MQTSNQQGSIHQAEGQLAMQSAILNDRNWFDQHPREIVRFRPALNQEFQQFEELEDLPPTFIPSGFSQTLPKSWVAVVEIMRMTDAAHGSLHGSLRLRICTVPIRSKANQANAARELIKAISNELLDLGYNDLSDQRVPYKAA
;
A
#
# COMPACT_ATOMS: atom_id res chain seq x y z
N MET A 1 2.48 41.05 -3.69
CA MET A 1 2.86 39.72 -4.21
C MET A 1 3.02 38.77 -3.00
N GLN A 2 1.96 38.05 -2.61
CA GLN A 2 1.95 37.09 -1.49
C GLN A 2 0.96 35.93 -1.73
N THR A 3 0.77 35.50 -2.98
CA THR A 3 -0.24 34.47 -3.34
C THR A 3 0.31 33.05 -3.38
N SER A 4 1.63 32.88 -3.55
CA SER A 4 2.23 31.56 -3.79
C SER A 4 2.26 30.65 -2.55
N ASN A 5 2.43 31.20 -1.34
CA ASN A 5 2.47 30.40 -0.11
C ASN A 5 1.08 29.94 0.38
N GLN A 6 0.01 30.64 0.01
CA GLN A 6 -1.35 30.24 0.41
C GLN A 6 -1.88 29.10 -0.46
N GLN A 7 -1.57 29.08 -1.76
CA GLN A 7 -1.99 28.00 -2.67
C GLN A 7 -1.36 26.65 -2.32
N GLY A 8 -0.05 26.63 -1.99
CA GLY A 8 0.62 25.39 -1.54
C GLY A 8 0.01 24.81 -0.26
N SER A 9 -0.33 25.67 0.71
CA SER A 9 -0.93 25.24 1.98
C SER A 9 -2.36 24.72 1.82
N ILE A 10 -3.13 25.23 0.86
CA ILE A 10 -4.51 24.78 0.60
C ILE A 10 -4.48 23.41 -0.09
N HIS A 11 -3.64 23.21 -1.10
CA HIS A 11 -3.51 21.92 -1.79
C HIS A 11 -2.95 20.80 -0.90
N GLN A 12 -2.08 21.13 0.05
CA GLN A 12 -1.62 20.16 1.06
C GLN A 12 -2.74 19.77 2.04
N ALA A 13 -3.55 20.73 2.48
CA ALA A 13 -4.69 20.45 3.36
C ALA A 13 -5.76 19.59 2.65
N GLU A 14 -6.03 19.85 1.38
CA GLU A 14 -6.94 19.06 0.54
C GLU A 14 -6.44 17.62 0.36
N GLY A 15 -5.15 17.43 0.04
CA GLY A 15 -4.53 16.11 -0.10
C GLY A 15 -4.56 15.30 1.21
N GLN A 16 -4.30 15.94 2.35
CA GLN A 16 -4.39 15.30 3.67
C GLN A 16 -5.82 14.88 4.02
N LEU A 17 -6.82 15.72 3.75
CA LEU A 17 -8.23 15.40 3.98
C LEU A 17 -8.69 14.26 3.06
N ALA A 18 -8.25 14.25 1.79
CA ALA A 18 -8.54 13.19 0.84
C ALA A 18 -7.97 11.84 1.33
N MET A 19 -6.72 11.84 1.79
CA MET A 19 -6.06 10.65 2.33
C MET A 19 -6.74 10.14 3.62
N GLN A 20 -7.11 11.03 4.53
CA GLN A 20 -7.83 10.65 5.75
C GLN A 20 -9.19 10.01 5.43
N SER A 21 -9.93 10.58 4.47
CA SER A 21 -11.18 10.01 3.98
C SER A 21 -10.96 8.63 3.34
N ALA A 22 -9.89 8.48 2.55
CA ALA A 22 -9.51 7.21 1.94
C ALA A 22 -9.24 6.12 2.99
N ILE A 23 -8.47 6.46 4.04
CA ILE A 23 -8.15 5.56 5.15
C ILE A 23 -9.42 5.12 5.88
N LEU A 24 -10.33 6.05 6.18
CA LEU A 24 -11.61 5.73 6.85
C LEU A 24 -12.50 4.83 5.98
N ASN A 25 -12.57 5.12 4.68
CA ASN A 25 -13.33 4.29 3.73
C ASN A 25 -12.79 2.86 3.68
N ASP A 26 -11.47 2.70 3.62
CA ASP A 26 -10.82 1.40 3.59
C ASP A 26 -11.00 0.62 4.89
N ARG A 27 -10.86 1.30 6.03
CA ARG A 27 -11.12 0.70 7.35
C ARG A 27 -12.54 0.15 7.43
N ASN A 28 -13.54 0.97 7.13
CA ASN A 28 -14.94 0.56 7.18
C ASN A 28 -15.24 -0.61 6.22
N TRP A 29 -14.60 -0.63 5.05
CA TRP A 29 -14.75 -1.74 4.11
C TRP A 29 -14.18 -3.04 4.67
N PHE A 30 -12.98 -3.03 5.26
CA PHE A 30 -12.37 -4.21 5.87
C PHE A 30 -13.11 -4.71 7.12
N ASP A 31 -13.77 -3.82 7.86
CA ASP A 31 -14.65 -4.20 8.98
C ASP A 31 -15.87 -4.99 8.46
N GLN A 32 -16.41 -4.61 7.30
CA GLN A 32 -17.52 -5.32 6.64
C GLN A 32 -17.07 -6.59 5.91
N HIS A 33 -15.79 -6.71 5.58
CA HIS A 33 -15.21 -7.84 4.85
C HIS A 33 -14.07 -8.47 5.67
N PRO A 34 -14.37 -9.14 6.80
CA PRO A 34 -13.36 -9.59 7.76
C PRO A 34 -12.42 -10.68 7.23
N ARG A 35 -12.81 -11.37 6.15
CA ARG A 35 -12.00 -12.43 5.51
C ARG A 35 -11.13 -11.92 4.37
N GLU A 36 -11.31 -10.67 3.94
CA GLU A 36 -10.55 -10.10 2.83
C GLU A 36 -9.21 -9.56 3.33
N ILE A 37 -8.15 -9.83 2.58
CA ILE A 37 -6.80 -9.34 2.84
C ILE A 37 -6.47 -8.14 1.94
N VAL A 38 -6.99 -8.17 0.70
CA VAL A 38 -6.72 -7.16 -0.31
C VAL A 38 -8.02 -6.55 -0.78
N ARG A 39 -8.06 -5.22 -0.86
CA ARG A 39 -9.14 -4.47 -1.50
C ARG A 39 -8.61 -3.78 -2.75
N PHE A 40 -9.20 -4.07 -3.90
CA PHE A 40 -8.96 -3.32 -5.13
C PHE A 40 -10.05 -2.27 -5.32
N ARG A 41 -9.66 -1.01 -5.58
CA ARG A 41 -10.59 0.07 -5.93
C ARG A 41 -9.92 1.15 -6.78
N PRO A 42 -10.67 2.03 -7.44
CA PRO A 42 -10.11 3.25 -8.01
C PRO A 42 -9.33 4.06 -6.97
N ALA A 43 -8.22 4.67 -7.39
CA ALA A 43 -7.50 5.65 -6.59
C ALA A 43 -8.37 6.88 -6.38
N LEU A 44 -8.34 7.44 -5.18
CA LEU A 44 -8.91 8.76 -4.95
C LEU A 44 -7.93 9.83 -5.48
N ASN A 45 -8.47 10.99 -5.84
CA ASN A 45 -7.65 12.13 -6.21
C ASN A 45 -6.66 12.43 -5.08
N GLN A 46 -5.40 12.68 -5.44
CA GLN A 46 -4.33 13.04 -4.50
C GLN A 46 -3.97 11.97 -3.47
N GLU A 47 -4.44 10.72 -3.62
CA GLU A 47 -4.15 9.64 -2.67
C GLU A 47 -2.64 9.36 -2.50
N PHE A 48 -1.85 9.67 -3.52
CA PHE A 48 -0.38 9.52 -3.51
C PHE A 48 0.36 10.86 -3.67
N GLN A 49 -0.30 11.99 -3.40
CA GLN A 49 0.30 13.33 -3.55
C GLN A 49 1.59 13.47 -2.72
N GLN A 50 1.69 12.79 -1.57
CA GLN A 50 2.91 12.80 -0.76
C GLN A 50 4.14 12.24 -1.49
N PHE A 51 3.96 11.26 -2.38
CA PHE A 51 5.06 10.73 -3.21
C PHE A 51 5.46 11.75 -4.28
N GLU A 52 4.50 12.44 -4.87
CA GLU A 52 4.76 13.53 -5.83
C GLU A 52 5.55 14.68 -5.19
N GLU A 53 5.19 15.07 -3.95
CA GLU A 53 5.89 16.11 -3.18
C GLU A 53 7.33 15.72 -2.80
N LEU A 54 7.60 14.41 -2.65
CA LEU A 54 8.92 13.88 -2.31
C LEU A 54 9.75 13.51 -3.56
N GLU A 55 9.24 13.78 -4.77
CA GLU A 55 9.84 13.34 -6.03
C GLU A 55 10.09 11.82 -6.09
N ASP A 56 9.27 11.05 -5.37
CA ASP A 56 9.36 9.59 -5.28
C ASP A 56 8.20 8.92 -6.03
N LEU A 57 8.35 7.64 -6.33
CA LEU A 57 7.34 6.85 -7.00
C LEU A 57 6.50 6.09 -5.98
N PRO A 58 5.15 6.14 -6.07
CA PRO A 58 4.32 5.33 -5.21
C PRO A 58 4.57 3.83 -5.49
N PRO A 59 4.56 2.98 -4.45
CA PRO A 59 4.67 1.54 -4.59
C PRO A 59 3.69 1.04 -5.65
N THR A 60 4.19 0.27 -6.61
CA THR A 60 3.39 -0.18 -7.76
C THR A 60 3.42 -1.69 -7.88
N PHE A 61 2.26 -2.27 -8.17
CA PHE A 61 2.10 -3.68 -8.49
C PHE A 61 1.27 -3.81 -9.78
N ILE A 62 1.72 -4.67 -10.70
CA ILE A 62 1.00 -4.99 -11.93
C ILE A 62 0.82 -6.51 -11.97
N PRO A 63 -0.42 -7.04 -11.90
CA PRO A 63 -0.64 -8.47 -11.90
C PRO A 63 -0.21 -9.11 -13.23
N SER A 64 0.10 -10.40 -13.18
CA SER A 64 0.40 -11.17 -14.37
C SER A 64 -0.76 -11.13 -15.37
N GLY A 65 -0.43 -11.00 -16.66
CA GLY A 65 -1.41 -10.86 -17.73
C GLY A 65 -1.93 -9.43 -17.98
N PHE A 66 -1.47 -8.43 -17.23
CA PHE A 66 -1.74 -7.01 -17.51
C PHE A 66 -0.52 -6.32 -18.12
N SER A 67 -0.76 -5.35 -19.01
CA SER A 67 0.32 -4.55 -19.61
C SER A 67 0.84 -3.50 -18.65
N GLN A 68 2.17 -3.30 -18.66
CA GLN A 68 2.83 -2.24 -17.90
C GLN A 68 2.49 -0.82 -18.39
N THR A 69 1.99 -0.71 -19.63
CA THR A 69 1.59 0.57 -20.23
C THR A 69 0.20 1.03 -19.81
N LEU A 70 -0.56 0.19 -19.10
CA LEU A 70 -1.88 0.57 -18.60
C LEU A 70 -1.78 1.63 -17.51
N PRO A 71 -2.74 2.57 -17.43
CA PRO A 71 -2.75 3.58 -16.39
C PRO A 71 -2.91 2.93 -15.01
N LYS A 72 -2.06 3.32 -14.07
CA LYS A 72 -2.05 2.84 -12.68
C LYS A 72 -3.05 3.62 -11.82
N SER A 73 -4.31 3.65 -12.26
CA SER A 73 -5.37 4.48 -11.67
C SER A 73 -6.15 3.79 -10.54
N TRP A 74 -5.73 2.60 -10.12
CA TRP A 74 -6.35 1.85 -9.04
C TRP A 74 -5.36 1.65 -7.89
N VAL A 75 -5.90 1.31 -6.73
CA VAL A 75 -5.15 0.99 -5.51
C VAL A 75 -5.51 -0.40 -5.04
N ALA A 76 -4.48 -1.17 -4.72
CA ALA A 76 -4.56 -2.35 -3.89
C ALA A 76 -4.24 -1.94 -2.45
N VAL A 77 -5.24 -2.01 -1.57
CA VAL A 77 -5.06 -1.80 -0.13
C VAL A 77 -4.90 -3.17 0.52
N VAL A 78 -3.80 -3.38 1.24
CA VAL A 78 -3.44 -4.67 1.80
C VAL A 78 -3.39 -4.57 3.33
N GLU A 79 -4.16 -5.39 4.03
CA GLU A 79 -4.15 -5.48 5.48
C GLU A 79 -3.06 -6.46 5.95
N ILE A 80 -1.93 -5.93 6.41
CA ILE A 80 -0.72 -6.71 6.68
C ILE A 80 -0.89 -7.63 7.88
N MET A 81 -1.64 -7.20 8.90
CA MET A 81 -1.88 -8.03 10.08
C MET A 81 -2.71 -9.27 9.73
N ARG A 82 -3.58 -9.19 8.72
CA ARG A 82 -4.33 -10.35 8.22
C ARG A 82 -3.50 -11.29 7.35
N MET A 83 -2.36 -10.84 6.81
CA MET A 83 -1.44 -11.71 6.07
C MET A 83 -0.60 -12.62 6.97
N THR A 84 -0.39 -12.23 8.24
CA THR A 84 0.58 -12.86 9.14
C THR A 84 -0.07 -13.76 10.21
N ASP A 85 -1.39 -13.92 10.19
CA ASP A 85 -2.20 -14.53 11.25
C ASP A 85 -1.96 -13.95 12.66
N ALA A 86 -1.22 -12.83 12.75
CA ALA A 86 -0.84 -12.17 13.99
C ALA A 86 -2.09 -11.50 14.59
N ALA A 87 -2.71 -12.22 15.53
CA ALA A 87 -3.82 -11.77 16.38
C ALA A 87 -4.89 -10.93 15.66
N HIS A 88 -5.85 -11.64 15.06
CA HIS A 88 -7.16 -11.07 14.73
C HIS A 88 -7.79 -10.52 16.02
N GLY A 89 -7.71 -9.21 16.27
CA GLY A 89 -8.39 -8.61 17.44
C GLY A 89 -7.77 -7.38 18.07
N SER A 90 -6.59 -6.91 17.66
CA SER A 90 -6.11 -5.61 18.12
C SER A 90 -6.88 -4.50 17.39
N LEU A 91 -7.95 -3.99 18.02
CA LEU A 91 -8.68 -2.78 17.62
C LEU A 91 -7.79 -1.53 17.44
N HIS A 92 -6.51 -1.59 17.84
CA HIS A 92 -5.64 -0.43 18.01
C HIS A 92 -4.48 -0.32 17.02
N GLY A 93 -4.32 -1.25 16.07
CA GLY A 93 -3.24 -1.14 15.08
C GLY A 93 -3.44 -2.02 13.85
N SER A 94 -4.24 -1.55 12.89
CA SER A 94 -4.28 -2.16 11.54
C SER A 94 -3.27 -1.43 10.66
N LEU A 95 -2.22 -2.15 10.23
CA LEU A 95 -1.23 -1.63 9.30
C LEU A 95 -1.66 -1.99 7.88
N ARG A 96 -1.93 -0.97 7.08
CA ARG A 96 -2.35 -1.14 5.69
C ARG A 96 -1.32 -0.57 4.73
N LEU A 97 -0.91 -1.39 3.76
CA LEU A 97 -0.16 -0.92 2.60
C LEU A 97 -1.13 -0.45 1.52
N ARG A 98 -0.71 0.57 0.77
CA ARG A 98 -1.45 1.10 -0.38
C ARG A 98 -0.52 1.08 -1.57
N ILE A 99 -0.92 0.36 -2.61
CA ILE A 99 -0.07 0.06 -3.74
C ILE A 99 -0.84 0.41 -5.02
N CYS A 100 -0.25 1.23 -5.88
CA CYS A 100 -0.78 1.56 -7.18
C CYS A 100 -0.86 0.31 -8.07
N THR A 101 -1.97 0.17 -8.80
CA THR A 101 -2.19 -0.94 -9.73
C THR A 101 -3.03 -0.48 -10.92
N VAL A 102 -3.02 -1.30 -11.96
CA VAL A 102 -3.92 -1.18 -13.11
C VAL A 102 -5.37 -1.51 -12.72
N PRO A 103 -6.38 -1.05 -13.47
CA PRO A 103 -7.78 -1.44 -13.25
C PRO A 103 -8.02 -2.94 -13.39
N ILE A 104 -8.54 -3.59 -12.34
CA ILE A 104 -8.87 -5.02 -12.33
C ILE A 104 -10.38 -5.16 -12.08
N ARG A 105 -11.18 -5.25 -13.14
CA ARG A 105 -12.66 -5.23 -13.01
C ARG A 105 -13.29 -6.59 -12.72
N SER A 106 -12.67 -7.67 -13.20
CA SER A 106 -13.19 -9.04 -13.00
C SER A 106 -12.87 -9.54 -11.59
N LYS A 107 -13.87 -10.07 -10.88
CA LYS A 107 -13.67 -10.69 -9.55
C LYS A 107 -12.69 -11.86 -9.60
N ALA A 108 -12.71 -12.66 -10.66
CA ALA A 108 -11.75 -13.75 -10.84
C ALA A 108 -10.32 -13.21 -11.00
N ASN A 109 -10.14 -12.15 -11.80
CA ASN A 109 -8.82 -11.53 -11.96
C ASN A 109 -8.37 -10.83 -10.68
N GLN A 110 -9.28 -10.23 -9.91
CA GLN A 110 -8.96 -9.66 -8.59
C GLN A 110 -8.49 -10.75 -7.63
N ALA A 111 -9.15 -11.91 -7.59
CA ALA A 111 -8.71 -13.02 -6.74
C ALA A 111 -7.32 -13.57 -7.15
N ASN A 112 -7.03 -13.63 -8.46
CA ASN A 112 -5.71 -14.03 -8.96
C ASN A 112 -4.64 -12.99 -8.58
N ALA A 113 -4.92 -11.71 -8.86
CA ALA A 113 -4.04 -10.59 -8.53
C ALA A 113 -3.78 -10.47 -7.03
N ALA A 114 -4.78 -10.71 -6.17
CA ALA A 114 -4.62 -10.73 -4.73
C ALA A 114 -3.62 -11.80 -4.29
N ARG A 115 -3.72 -13.02 -4.85
CA ARG A 115 -2.79 -14.12 -4.53
C ARG A 115 -1.36 -13.79 -4.96
N GLU A 116 -1.19 -13.21 -6.14
CA GLU A 116 0.11 -12.76 -6.62
C GLU A 116 0.70 -11.64 -5.76
N LEU A 117 -0.12 -10.65 -5.39
CA LEU A 117 0.29 -9.53 -4.55
C LEU A 117 0.70 -10.00 -3.16
N ILE A 118 -0.12 -10.85 -2.52
CA ILE A 118 0.20 -11.44 -1.22
C ILE A 118 1.53 -12.18 -1.29
N LYS A 119 1.73 -13.00 -2.32
CA LYS A 119 3.00 -13.73 -2.52
C LYS A 119 4.18 -12.78 -2.69
N ALA A 120 4.04 -11.73 -3.50
CA ALA A 120 5.08 -10.74 -3.73
C ALA A 120 5.46 -10.03 -2.42
N ILE A 121 4.47 -9.54 -1.66
CA ILE A 121 4.70 -8.89 -0.36
C ILE A 121 5.35 -9.86 0.63
N SER A 122 4.89 -11.10 0.72
CA SER A 122 5.50 -12.10 1.59
C SER A 122 6.96 -12.36 1.24
N ASN A 123 7.31 -12.43 -0.04
CA ASN A 123 8.69 -12.60 -0.47
C ASN A 123 9.56 -11.40 -0.06
N GLU A 124 9.10 -10.18 -0.34
CA GLU A 124 9.81 -8.95 0.06
C GLU A 124 10.02 -8.87 1.58
N LEU A 125 8.99 -9.21 2.38
CA LEU A 125 9.10 -9.23 3.84
C LEU A 125 10.08 -10.30 4.34
N LEU A 126 10.11 -11.47 3.70
CA LEU A 126 11.11 -12.51 4.02
C LEU A 126 12.52 -12.04 3.67
N ASP A 127 12.71 -11.44 2.50
CA ASP A 127 14.01 -10.93 2.05
C ASP A 127 14.53 -9.84 2.99
N LEU A 128 13.67 -8.94 3.47
CA LEU A 128 14.03 -7.96 4.51
C LEU A 128 14.49 -8.64 5.81
N GLY A 129 13.79 -9.69 6.25
CA GLY A 129 14.18 -10.46 7.44
C GLY A 129 15.52 -11.21 7.28
N TYR A 130 15.80 -11.74 6.08
CA TYR A 130 17.09 -12.38 5.79
C TYR A 130 18.23 -11.38 5.71
N ASN A 131 18.00 -10.20 5.13
CA ASN A 131 19.01 -9.15 5.04
C ASN A 131 19.38 -8.58 6.41
N ASP A 132 18.40 -8.37 7.30
CA ASP A 132 18.64 -7.92 8.70
C ASP A 132 19.48 -8.93 9.50
N LEU A 133 19.26 -10.24 9.30
CA LEU A 133 20.07 -11.29 9.93
C LEU A 133 21.49 -11.42 9.32
N SER A 134 21.67 -10.98 8.07
CA SER A 134 22.96 -11.03 7.38
C SER A 134 23.90 -9.88 7.78
N ASP A 135 23.34 -8.71 8.13
CA ASP A 135 24.09 -7.54 8.62
C ASP A 135 24.57 -7.69 10.08
N GLN A 136 24.01 -8.63 10.84
CA GLN A 136 24.45 -8.92 12.22
C GLN A 136 25.67 -9.86 12.32
N ARG A 137 26.29 -10.27 11.20
CA ARG A 137 27.56 -11.03 11.23
C ARG A 137 28.75 -10.10 11.52
N VAL A 138 28.86 -9.68 12.78
CA VAL A 138 30.10 -9.12 13.33
C VAL A 138 31.22 -10.16 13.14
N PRO A 139 32.35 -9.83 12.48
CA PRO A 139 33.49 -10.73 12.45
C PRO A 139 34.06 -10.80 13.86
N TYR A 140 33.93 -11.95 14.52
CA TYR A 140 34.72 -12.25 15.70
C TYR A 140 36.20 -12.18 15.31
N LYS A 141 36.87 -11.08 15.65
CA LYS A 141 38.33 -11.07 15.76
C LYS A 141 38.67 -11.87 17.02
N ALA A 142 39.16 -13.09 16.82
CA ALA A 142 39.94 -13.77 17.84
C ALA A 142 41.22 -12.96 18.09
N ALA A 143 41.42 -12.56 19.35
CA ALA A 143 42.69 -12.08 19.89
C ALA A 143 42.85 -12.69 21.28
#